data_AF-A0A945T6S6-F1
#
_entry.id   AF-A0A945T6S6-F1
#
_cell.length_a   1.000
_cell.length_b   1.000
_cell.length_c   1.000
_cell.angle_alpha   90.00
_cell.angle_beta   90.00
_cell.angle_gamma   90.00
#
_symmetry.space_group_name_H-M   'P 1'
#
loop_
_entity.id
_entity.type
_entity.pdbx_description
1 polymer ?
#
loop_
_entity_poly.entity_id
_entity_poly.type
_entity_poly.pdbx_seq_one_letter_code
_entity_poly.pdbx_strand_id
1 'polypeptide(L)' 'FAHNHPSGVAEPSASDRAITEQLSSALGLMDIRVLDHIIIGDGSCTTSLAERGLL' A
#
# COMPACT_ATOMS: atom_id res chain seq x y z
N PHE A 1 2.74 4.60 3.34
CA PHE A 1 1.56 4.74 4.21
C PHE A 1 1.07 3.34 4.58
N ALA A 2 0.15 3.23 5.54
CA ALA A 2 -0.36 1.93 5.98
C ALA A 2 -1.83 2.00 6.39
N HIS A 3 -2.56 0.91 6.20
CA HIS A 3 -3.92 0.74 6.71
C HIS A 3 -4.20 -0.71 7.09
N ASN A 4 -5.26 -0.90 7.86
CA ASN A 4 -5.72 -2.22 8.29
C ASN A 4 -6.81 -2.75 7.36
N HIS A 5 -6.80 -4.05 7.11
CA HIS A 5 -7.94 -4.77 6.53
C HIS A 5 -8.75 -5.41 7.66
N PRO A 6 -9.97 -4.92 7.95
CA PRO A 6 -10.82 -5.51 9.00
C PRO A 6 -11.19 -6.98 8.77
N SER A 7 -11.01 -7.48 7.54
CA SER A 7 -11.17 -8.90 7.19
C SER A 7 -10.04 -9.79 7.72
N GLY A 8 -8.94 -9.20 8.22
CA GLY A 8 -7.74 -9.91 8.64
C GLY A 8 -6.82 -10.36 7.49
N VAL A 9 -7.22 -10.16 6.22
CA VAL A 9 -6.46 -10.61 5.05
C VAL A 9 -5.63 -9.47 4.47
N ALA A 10 -4.31 -9.60 4.44
CA ALA A 10 -3.39 -8.57 3.93
C ALA A 10 -3.17 -8.60 2.39
N GLU A 11 -4.04 -9.27 1.62
CA GLU A 11 -3.92 -9.27 0.16
C GLU A 11 -4.40 -7.91 -0.41
N PRO A 12 -3.59 -7.22 -1.24
CA PRO A 12 -3.97 -5.94 -1.83
C PRO A 12 -5.17 -6.06 -2.77
N SER A 13 -6.19 -5.25 -2.53
CA SER A 13 -7.33 -5.09 -3.42
C SER A 13 -6.98 -4.22 -4.65
N ALA A 14 -7.89 -4.19 -5.62
CA ALA A 14 -7.77 -3.27 -6.75
C ALA A 14 -7.80 -1.79 -6.30
N SER A 15 -8.58 -1.47 -5.27
CA SER A 15 -8.65 -0.12 -4.69
C SER A 15 -7.35 0.27 -4.02
N ASP A 16 -6.66 -0.66 -3.33
CA ASP A 16 -5.36 -0.40 -2.71
C ASP A 16 -4.30 -0.05 -3.76
N ARG A 17 -4.31 -0.76 -4.89
CA ARG A 17 -3.41 -0.47 -6.02
C ARG A 17 -3.70 0.91 -6.62
N ALA A 18 -4.96 1.20 -6.90
CA ALA A 18 -5.38 2.48 -7.47
C ALA A 18 -5.00 3.68 -6.59
N ILE A 19 -5.22 3.60 -5.26
CA ILE A 19 -4.84 4.69 -4.36
C ILE A 19 -3.32 4.82 -4.23
N THR A 20 -2.58 3.71 -4.29
CA THR A 20 -1.10 3.73 -4.31
C THR A 20 -0.60 4.49 -5.53
N GLU A 21 -1.07 4.14 -6.72
CA GLU A 21 -0.69 4.79 -7.97
C GLU A 21 -1.04 6.29 -7.96
N GLN A 22 -2.25 6.62 -7.53
CA GLN A 22 -2.70 8.01 -7.44
C GLN A 22 -1.85 8.83 -6.45
N LEU A 23 -1.55 8.28 -5.27
CA LEU A 23 -0.77 8.98 -4.26
C LEU A 23 0.70 9.11 -4.66
N SER A 24 1.30 8.05 -5.19
CA SER A 24 2.67 8.06 -5.72
C SER A 24 2.83 9.09 -6.83
N SER A 25 1.88 9.16 -7.75
CA SER A 25 1.90 10.14 -8.85
C SER A 25 1.74 11.56 -8.35
N ALA A 26 0.81 11.82 -7.43
CA ALA A 26 0.55 13.15 -6.90
C ALA A 26 1.72 13.67 -6.05
N LEU A 27 2.29 12.84 -5.17
CA LEU A 27 3.42 13.21 -4.33
C LEU A 27 4.73 13.35 -5.15
N GLY A 28 4.85 12.60 -6.25
CA GLY A 28 5.96 12.72 -7.19
C GLY A 28 6.07 14.11 -7.84
N LEU A 29 4.97 14.86 -7.99
CA LEU A 29 5.01 16.25 -8.48
C LEU A 29 5.75 17.21 -7.53
N MET A 30 5.92 16.81 -6.26
CA MET A 30 6.59 17.59 -5.23
C MET A 30 7.93 16.94 -4.80
N ASP A 31 8.46 16.01 -5.60
CA ASP A 31 9.65 15.21 -5.27
C ASP A 31 9.53 14.42 -3.95
N ILE A 32 8.30 14.13 -3.51
CA ILE A 32 8.02 13.31 -2.33
C ILE A 32 7.81 11.87 -2.77
N ARG A 33 8.65 10.96 -2.27
CA ARG A 33 8.56 9.54 -2.61
C ARG A 33 7.66 8.78 -1.64
N VAL A 34 6.74 7.98 -2.19
CA VAL A 34 6.06 6.92 -1.44
C VAL A 34 7.04 5.77 -1.27
N LEU A 35 7.53 5.57 -0.04
CA LEU A 35 8.50 4.51 0.25
C LEU A 35 7.87 3.13 0.24
N ASP A 36 6.65 3.02 0.77
CA ASP A 36 5.89 1.79 0.80
C ASP A 36 4.40 2.05 1.00
N HIS A 37 3.58 1.06 0.66
CA HIS A 37 2.19 0.93 1.08
C HIS A 37 2.04 -0.42 1.78
N ILE A 38 1.78 -0.37 3.09
CA ILE A 38 1.73 -1.55 3.96
C ILE A 38 0.27 -1.86 4.33
N ILE A 39 -0.18 -3.06 4.00
CA ILE A 39 -1.51 -3.56 4.39
C ILE A 39 -1.34 -4.47 5.61
N ILE A 40 -2.07 -4.17 6.68
CA ILE A 40 -2.02 -4.89 7.96
C ILE A 40 -3.28 -5.75 8.09
N GLY A 41 -3.11 -7.07 8.11
CA GLY A 41 -4.13 -8.06 8.42
C GLY A 41 -4.08 -8.51 9.89
N ASP A 42 -4.64 -9.68 10.17
CA ASP A 42 -4.67 -10.24 11.52
C ASP A 42 -3.32 -10.88 11.92
N GLY A 43 -2.99 -10.78 13.21
CA GLY A 43 -1.75 -11.33 13.77
C GLY A 43 -0.51 -10.74 13.11
N SER A 44 0.37 -11.60 12.59
CA SER A 44 1.59 -11.20 11.88
C SER A 44 1.40 -11.09 10.37
N CYS A 45 0.16 -11.08 9.87
CA CYS A 45 -0.12 -10.98 8.44
C CYS A 45 0.04 -9.52 7.99
N THR A 46 1.14 -9.22 7.30
CA THR A 46 1.40 -7.90 6.71
C THR A 46 1.89 -8.06 5.29
N THR A 47 1.50 -7.15 4.41
CA THR A 47 1.97 -7.10 3.03
C THR A 47 2.55 -5.73 2.72
N SER A 48 3.80 -5.71 2.27
CA SER A 48 4.42 -4.55 1.63
C SER A 48 4.13 -4.60 0.12
N LEU A 49 3.59 -3.51 -0.44
CA LEU A 49 3.44 -3.39 -1.89
C LEU A 49 4.81 -3.20 -2.56
N ALA A 50 5.77 -2.55 -1.91
CA ALA A 50 7.13 -2.38 -2.43
C ALA A 50 7.84 -3.73 -2.58
N GLU A 51 7.79 -4.59 -1.55
CA GLU A 51 8.42 -5.93 -1.60
C GLU A 51 7.79 -6.83 -2.67
N ARG A 52 6.51 -6.62 -3.00
CA ARG A 52 5.80 -7.36 -4.06
C ARG A 52 5.98 -6.76 -5.45
N GLY A 53 6.71 -5.66 -5.60
CA GLY A 53 6.90 -4.97 -6.89
C GLY A 53 5.62 -4.33 -7.43
N LEU A 54 4.76 -3.86 -6.53
CA LEU A 54 3.45 -3.25 -6.84
C LEU A 54 3.43 -1.73 -6.63
N LEU A 55 4.60 -1.11 -6.54
CA LEU A 55 4.82 0.30 -6.22
C LEU A 55 5.60 1.00 -7.34
#